data_AF-N8VKK9-F1
#
_entry.id   AF-N8VKK9-F1
#
_cell.length_a   1.000
_cell.length_b   1.000
_cell.length_c   1.000
_cell.angle_alpha   90.00
_cell.angle_beta   90.00
_cell.angle_gamma   90.00
#
_symmetry.space_group_name_H-M   'P 1'
#
loop_
_entity.id
_entity.type
_entity.pdbx_description
1 polymer ?
#
loop_
_entity_poly.entity_id
_entity_poly.type
_entity_poly.pdbx_seq_one_letter_code
_entity_poly.pdbx_strand_id
1 'polypeptide(L)' 'MAGLSIWHVLIFAIVVILLFGTSKLKNLGKDVGGAVKDFKKSMKEEETAAPLNEPRTIDAQVKNTENSVKG' A
#
# COMPACT_ATOMS: atom_id res chain seq x y z
N MET A 1 24.34 21.94 17.21
CA MET A 1 23.68 20.66 16.89
C MET A 1 23.89 20.37 15.41
N ALA A 2 24.82 19.47 15.06
CA ALA A 2 25.06 19.11 13.67
C ALA A 2 23.85 18.33 13.14
N GLY A 3 23.01 19.00 12.34
CA GLY A 3 21.88 18.35 11.67
C GLY A 3 22.37 17.30 10.70
N LEU A 4 21.58 16.25 10.49
CA LEU A 4 21.83 15.25 9.45
C LEU A 4 21.85 15.94 8.09
N SER A 5 23.04 16.34 7.65
CA SER A 5 23.23 16.94 6.34
C SER A 5 23.06 15.85 5.28
N ILE A 6 22.32 16.17 4.22
CA ILE A 6 22.00 15.28 3.10
C ILE A 6 23.27 14.62 2.53
N TRP A 7 24.41 15.32 2.57
CA TRP A 7 25.71 14.78 2.15
C TRP A 7 26.18 13.56 2.96
N HIS A 8 25.91 13.52 4.26
CA HIS A 8 26.27 12.39 5.10
C HIS A 8 25.41 11.16 4.79
N VAL A 9 24.12 11.38 4.55
CA VAL A 9 23.18 10.30 4.19
C VAL A 9 23.56 9.68 2.85
N LEU A 10 23.98 10.49 1.87
CA LEU A 10 24.38 10.00 0.56
C LEU A 10 25.63 9.10 0.64
N ILE A 11 26.66 9.55 1.38
CA ILE A 11 27.89 8.78 1.59
C ILE A 11 27.59 7.49 2.35
N PHE A 12 26.78 7.56 3.40
CA PHE A 12 26.35 6.38 4.15
C PHE A 12 25.61 5.37 3.27
N ALA A 13 24.69 5.83 2.41
CA ALA A 13 23.97 4.97 1.48
C ALA A 13 24.91 4.25 0.50
N ILE A 14 25.95 4.91 -0.01
CA ILE A 14 26.96 4.28 -0.88
C ILE A 14 27.69 3.16 -0.13
N VAL A 15 28.12 3.41 1.11
CA VAL A 15 28.81 2.39 1.93
C VAL A 15 27.91 1.19 2.18
N VAL A 16 26.64 1.40 2.52
CA VAL A 16 25.66 0.31 2.70
C VAL A 16 25.48 -0.49 1.40
N ILE A 17 25.38 0.18 0.25
CA ILE A 17 25.27 -0.49 -1.05
C ILE A 17 26.50 -1.34 -1.37
N LEU A 18 27.71 -0.87 -1.02
CA LEU A 18 28.94 -1.62 -1.23
C LEU A 18 29.04 -2.84 -0.30
N LEU A 19 28.63 -2.71 0.96
CA LEU A 19 28.67 -3.82 1.94
C LEU A 19 27.67 -4.93 1.61
N PHE A 20 26.43 -4.56 1.31
CA PHE A 20 25.36 -5.53 1.05
C PHE A 20 25.32 -5.97 -0.42
N GLY A 21 25.93 -5.19 -1.32
CA GLY A 21 25.82 -5.37 -2.76
C GLY A 21 24.46 -4.94 -3.31
N THR A 22 24.43 -4.55 -4.58
CA THR A 22 23.20 -4.10 -5.26
C THR A 22 22.17 -5.21 -5.46
N SER A 23 22.59 -6.48 -5.55
CA SER A 23 21.68 -7.62 -5.73
C SER A 23 20.74 -7.86 -4.56
N LYS A 24 21.26 -7.80 -3.32
CA LYS A 24 20.45 -7.98 -2.10
C LYS A 24 19.47 -6.82 -1.94
N LEU A 25 19.96 -5.59 -2.11
CA LEU A 25 19.16 -4.37 -2.02
C LEU A 25 18.09 -4.28 -3.11
N LYS A 26 18.36 -4.77 -4.33
CA LYS A 26 17.38 -4.80 -5.41
C LYS A 26 16.24 -5.79 -5.14
N ASN A 27 16.55 -6.98 -4.63
CA ASN A 27 15.52 -7.97 -4.33
C ASN A 27 14.64 -7.48 -3.16
N LEU A 28 15.26 -7.04 -2.05
CA LEU A 28 14.52 -6.51 -0.91
C LEU A 28 13.78 -5.20 -1.26
N GLY A 29 14.40 -4.34 -2.06
CA GLY A 29 13.80 -3.09 -2.51
C GLY A 29 12.62 -3.28 -3.45
N LYS A 30 12.56 -4.38 -4.20
CA LYS A 30 11.37 -4.72 -5.00
C LYS A 30 10.20 -5.13 -4.11
N ASP A 31 10.45 -5.95 -3.10
CA ASP A 31 9.39 -6.43 -2.20
C ASP A 31 8.83 -5.29 -1.33
N VAL A 32 9.72 -4.52 -0.70
CA VAL A 32 9.34 -3.36 0.12
C VAL A 32 8.79 -2.22 -0.76
N GLY A 33 9.42 -1.96 -1.90
CA GLY A 33 9.00 -0.91 -2.83
C GLY A 33 7.63 -1.18 -3.44
N GLY A 34 7.28 -2.44 -3.70
CA GLY A 34 5.94 -2.84 -4.13
C GLY A 34 4.89 -2.48 -3.08
N ALA A 35 5.09 -2.91 -1.84
CA ALA A 35 4.18 -2.63 -0.73
C ALA A 35 3.99 -1.11 -0.48
N VAL A 36 5.08 -0.34 -0.50
CA VAL A 36 5.02 1.12 -0.32
C VAL A 36 4.35 1.81 -1.51
N LYS A 37 4.54 1.31 -2.74
CA LYS A 37 3.88 1.84 -3.94
C LYS A 37 2.37 1.65 -3.88
N ASP A 38 1.92 0.45 -3.49
CA ASP A 38 0.50 0.15 -3.36
C ASP A 38 -0.13 0.96 -2.22
N PHE A 39 0.56 1.09 -1.08
CA PHE A 39 0.14 1.96 0.02
C PHE A 39 -0.03 3.42 -0.42
N LYS A 40 0.94 3.98 -1.14
CA LYS A 40 0.86 5.35 -1.66
C LYS A 40 -0.26 5.52 -2.69
N LYS A 41 -0.52 4.48 -3.50
CA LYS A 41 -1.60 4.48 -4.48
C LYS A 41 -2.97 4.54 -3.78
N SER A 42 -3.21 3.68 -2.80
CA SER A 42 -4.46 3.68 -2.03
C SER A 42 -4.69 4.99 -1.29
N MET A 43 -3.64 5.57 -0.68
CA MET A 43 -3.74 6.87 0.00
C MET A 43 -4.13 8.00 -0.97
N LYS A 44 -3.60 7.99 -2.20
CA LYS A 44 -3.96 8.97 -3.24
C LYS A 44 -5.36 8.78 -3.80
N GLU A 45 -5.83 7.54 -3.86
CA GLU A 45 -7.16 7.18 -4.35
C GLU A 45 -8.25 7.68 -3.38
N GLU A 46 -7.97 7.68 -2.07
CA GLU A 46 -8.83 8.32 -1.06
C GLU A 46 -8.80 9.86 -1.14
N GLU A 47 -7.67 10.47 -1.48
CA GLU A 47 -7.55 11.94 -1.58
C GLU A 47 -8.18 12.51 -2.87
N THR A 48 -8.29 11.71 -3.94
CA THR A 48 -8.89 12.11 -5.24
C THR A 48 -10.38 11.76 -5.32
N ALA A 49 -10.94 11.04 -4.36
CA ALA A 49 -12.38 10.79 -4.25
C ALA A 49 -13.12 12.02 -3.68
N ALA A 50 -13.29 13.06 -4.50
CA ALA A 50 -14.25 14.13 -4.25
C ALA A 50 -15.71 13.60 -4.33
N PRO A 51 -16.67 14.38 -3.82
CA PRO A 51 -17.46 14.10 -2.62
C PRO A 51 -18.36 12.85 -2.70
N LEU A 52 -18.52 12.20 -1.54
CA LEU A 52 -19.53 11.17 -1.27
C LEU A 52 -20.95 11.72 -1.52
N ASN A 53 -21.51 11.51 -2.71
CA ASN A 53 -22.91 11.86 -2.98
C ASN A 53 -23.78 10.69 -3.44
N GLU A 54 -23.37 9.44 -3.15
CA GLU A 54 -24.25 8.28 -3.33
C GLU A 54 -24.28 7.44 -2.06
N PRO A 55 -25.43 7.29 -1.39
CA PRO A 55 -25.58 6.39 -0.27
C PRO A 55 -25.49 4.95 -0.79
N ARG A 56 -24.34 4.30 -0.58
CA ARG A 56 -24.20 2.86 -0.79
C ARG A 56 -24.85 2.13 0.39
N THR A 57 -26.16 1.91 0.31
CA THR A 57 -26.84 0.94 1.17
C THR A 57 -26.43 -0.46 0.77
N ILE A 58 -25.98 -1.27 1.73
CA ILE A 58 -25.73 -2.69 1.52
C ILE A 58 -27.09 -3.39 1.56
N ASP A 59 -27.63 -3.75 0.39
CA ASP A 59 -28.81 -4.61 0.27
C ASP A 59 -28.45 -6.04 0.65
N ALA A 60 -28.43 -6.32 1.95
CA ALA A 60 -28.50 -7.69 2.46
C ALA A 60 -29.97 -8.14 2.44
N GLN A 61 -30.45 -8.65 1.30
CA GLN A 61 -31.70 -9.43 1.28
C GLN A 61 -31.39 -10.91 1.09
N VAL A 62 -31.70 -11.62 2.17
CA VAL A 62 -31.55 -13.04 2.45
C VAL A 62 -32.26 -13.88 1.38
N LYS A 63 -31.54 -14.89 0.88
CA LYS A 63 -32.01 -15.94 -0.02
C LYS A 63 -33.14 -16.74 0.64
N ASN A 64 -34.40 -16.41 0.33
CA ASN A 64 -35.57 -17.19 0.73
C ASN A 64 -35.52 -18.57 0.06
N THR A 65 -35.07 -19.57 0.82
CA THR A 65 -35.21 -20.99 0.53
C THR A 65 -36.43 -21.49 1.28
N GLU A 66 -37.63 -21.13 0.83
CA GLU A 66 -38.87 -21.58 1.48
C GLU A 66 -40.02 -21.80 0.48
N ASN A 67 -39.73 -22.41 -0.67
CA ASN A 67 -40.78 -22.87 -1.59
C ASN A 67 -40.37 -24.17 -2.28
N SER A 68 -40.01 -25.19 -1.50
CA SER A 68 -39.86 -26.56 -2.03
C SER A 68 -39.95 -27.64 -0.93
N VAL A 69 -40.81 -27.48 0.08
CA VAL A 69 -41.11 -28.59 0.99
C VAL A 69 -42.57 -28.52 1.46
N LYS A 70 -43.42 -29.32 0.80
CA LYS A 70 -44.63 -29.98 1.31
C LYS A 70 -45.89 -29.13 1.56
N GLY A 71 -47.00 -29.61 1.00
CA GLY A 71 -48.35 -29.34 1.48
C GLY A 71 -49.38 -29.31 0.38
#